data_AF-A0A532UVI5-F1
#
_entry.id   AF-A0A532UVI5-F1
#
_cell.length_a   1.000
_cell.length_b   1.000
_cell.length_c   1.000
_cell.angle_alpha   90.00
_cell.angle_beta   90.00
_cell.angle_gamma   90.00
#
_symmetry.space_group_name_H-M   'P 1'
#
loop_
_entity.id
_entity.type
_entity.pdbx_description
1 polymer ?
#
loop_
_entity_poly.entity_id
_entity_poly.type
_entity_poly.pdbx_seq_one_letter_code
_entity_poly.pdbx_strand_id
1 'polypeptide(L)'
;MRLFKITILAIFSVAILVISTHAFTAGGSGGHATDRYRGVFPDPNGEPEVKFEARLDPLSFLLNRIQNKYKLVRIFVTSRERRIKLSAEDDRIEFRFRNGEGEKVVVLGILNPFVSDPNFWDSLDNQLRRVLAYPKSIKPNEPEVICVLIPAAKVEALRKPEQRLDILPVLIQYKIVDLANEPVEIRREMLEMAI
;
A
#
# COMPACT_ATOMS: atom_id res chain seq x y z
N MET A 1 -6.57 -48.35 60.91
CA MET A 1 -6.75 -47.03 61.57
C MET A 1 -5.41 -46.30 61.53
N ARG A 2 -5.41 -45.01 61.18
CA ARG A 2 -4.27 -44.09 60.92
C ARG A 2 -3.88 -43.90 59.45
N LEU A 3 -4.53 -42.89 58.86
CA LEU A 3 -4.04 -42.08 57.74
C LEU A 3 -2.70 -41.41 58.09
N PHE A 4 -1.80 -41.22 57.13
CA PHE A 4 -0.99 -39.99 57.06
C PHE A 4 -0.47 -39.71 55.64
N LYS A 5 -1.18 -38.76 55.00
CA LYS A 5 -0.71 -37.66 54.12
C LYS A 5 0.49 -37.94 53.19
N ILE A 6 0.19 -38.16 51.90
CA ILE A 6 1.13 -37.97 50.79
C ILE A 6 0.97 -36.53 50.31
N THR A 7 1.96 -35.71 50.58
CA THR A 7 2.06 -34.32 50.11
C THR A 7 2.41 -34.35 48.61
N ILE A 8 1.43 -34.14 47.74
CA ILE A 8 1.66 -33.99 46.31
C ILE A 8 2.17 -32.57 46.05
N LEU A 9 3.49 -32.46 45.84
CA LEU A 9 4.16 -31.25 45.41
C LEU A 9 3.84 -31.02 43.93
N ALA A 10 2.89 -30.14 43.63
CA ALA A 10 2.56 -29.74 42.26
C ALA A 10 3.67 -28.82 41.72
N ILE A 11 4.58 -29.37 40.92
CA ILE A 11 5.55 -28.60 40.15
C ILE A 11 4.79 -27.98 38.97
N PHE A 12 4.37 -26.71 39.13
CA PHE A 12 3.88 -25.90 38.03
C PHE A 12 5.05 -25.58 37.10
N SER A 13 5.20 -26.39 36.05
CA SER A 13 6.13 -26.13 34.96
C SER A 13 5.60 -24.95 34.14
N VAL A 14 6.21 -23.78 34.30
CA VAL A 14 5.93 -22.60 33.49
C VAL A 14 6.60 -22.81 32.14
N ALA A 15 5.85 -23.33 31.17
CA ALA A 15 6.25 -23.32 29.77
C ALA A 15 6.14 -21.87 29.24
N ILE A 16 7.22 -21.11 29.34
CA ILE A 16 7.36 -19.83 28.62
C ILE A 16 7.49 -20.18 27.13
N LEU A 17 6.38 -20.14 26.42
CA LEU A 17 6.37 -20.18 24.96
C LEU A 17 6.91 -18.83 24.45
N VAL A 18 8.24 -18.75 24.29
CA VAL A 18 8.87 -17.66 23.55
C VAL A 18 8.50 -17.85 22.09
N ILE A 19 7.39 -17.25 21.67
CA ILE A 19 7.08 -17.09 20.26
C ILE A 19 8.09 -16.08 19.74
N SER A 20 9.17 -16.58 19.11
CA SER A 20 10.09 -15.74 18.37
C SER A 20 9.29 -15.00 17.30
N THR A 21 9.17 -13.69 17.49
CA THR A 21 8.69 -12.76 16.48
C THR A 21 9.65 -12.85 15.31
N HIS A 22 9.33 -13.68 14.33
CA HIS A 22 10.00 -13.66 13.05
C HIS A 22 9.63 -12.33 12.41
N ALA A 23 10.54 -11.37 12.50
CA ALA A 23 10.51 -10.18 11.68
C ALA A 23 10.45 -10.67 10.22
N PHE A 24 9.27 -10.57 9.61
CA PHE A 24 9.09 -10.81 8.19
C PHE A 24 9.75 -9.64 7.43
N THR A 25 11.07 -9.67 7.32
CA THR A 25 11.77 -8.93 6.27
C THR A 25 11.67 -9.80 5.01
N ALA A 26 10.50 -9.80 4.37
CA ALA A 26 10.35 -10.35 3.03
C ALA A 26 11.00 -9.39 2.02
N GLY A 27 12.33 -9.37 2.00
CA GLY A 27 13.15 -8.82 0.92
C GLY A 27 13.51 -9.93 -0.06
N GLY A 28 12.50 -10.55 -0.68
CA GLY A 28 12.69 -11.57 -1.71
C GLY A 28 12.84 -10.93 -3.07
N SER A 29 14.07 -10.61 -3.47
CA SER A 29 14.43 -10.25 -4.85
C SER A 29 14.58 -11.53 -5.68
N GLY A 30 13.45 -12.18 -5.99
CA GLY A 30 13.36 -13.25 -6.99
C GLY A 30 12.55 -12.73 -8.17
N GLY A 31 13.16 -12.71 -9.35
CA GLY A 31 12.67 -11.99 -10.53
C GLY A 31 11.27 -12.38 -11.00
N HIS A 32 10.28 -11.59 -10.58
CA HIS A 32 9.07 -11.36 -11.34
C HIS A 32 9.12 -9.93 -11.89
N ALA A 33 8.68 -9.76 -13.14
CA ALA A 33 8.61 -8.45 -13.79
C ALA A 33 7.73 -7.52 -12.94
N THR A 34 8.38 -6.66 -12.16
CA THR A 34 7.71 -5.65 -11.34
C THR A 34 7.45 -4.45 -12.21
N ASP A 35 6.17 -4.11 -12.39
CA ASP A 35 5.82 -2.90 -13.11
C ASP A 35 6.13 -1.68 -12.27
N ARG A 36 6.98 -0.82 -12.83
CA ARG A 36 7.32 0.46 -12.25
C ARG A 36 6.37 1.51 -12.80
N TYR A 37 5.83 2.33 -11.90
CA TYR A 37 5.01 3.48 -12.22
C TYR A 37 5.79 4.72 -11.83
N ARG A 38 5.85 5.72 -12.71
CA ARG A 38 6.52 7.00 -12.46
C ARG A 38 5.65 8.19 -12.82
N GLY A 39 5.73 9.20 -11.96
CA GLY A 39 5.12 10.50 -12.16
C GLY A 39 6.07 11.59 -11.68
N VAL A 40 6.01 12.76 -12.30
CA VAL A 40 6.83 13.91 -11.95
C VAL A 40 5.94 15.14 -11.90
N PHE A 41 6.09 15.92 -10.83
CA PHE A 41 5.62 17.29 -10.77
C PHE A 41 6.85 18.20 -10.97
N PRO A 42 6.91 18.99 -12.06
CA PRO A 42 8.06 19.84 -12.34
C PRO A 42 8.03 21.12 -11.49
N ASP A 43 9.20 21.72 -11.28
CA ASP A 43 9.37 23.07 -10.74
C ASP A 43 9.05 24.11 -11.84
N PRO A 44 9.06 25.42 -11.52
CA PRO A 44 8.85 26.48 -12.51
C PRO A 44 9.87 26.50 -13.65
N ASN A 45 11.04 25.88 -13.48
CA ASN A 45 12.10 25.78 -14.49
C ASN A 45 11.98 24.50 -15.35
N GLY A 46 11.00 23.63 -15.07
CA GLY A 46 10.78 22.36 -15.76
C GLY A 46 11.56 21.16 -15.19
N GLU A 47 12.36 21.36 -14.14
CA GLU A 47 13.11 20.30 -13.47
C GLU A 47 12.20 19.50 -12.51
N PRO A 48 12.45 18.21 -12.25
CA PRO A 48 11.58 17.41 -11.39
C PRO A 48 11.64 17.89 -9.93
N GLU A 49 10.63 18.65 -9.49
CA GLU A 49 10.48 19.11 -8.11
C GLU A 49 10.05 17.97 -7.17
N VAL A 50 9.08 17.18 -7.64
CA VAL A 50 8.51 16.07 -6.88
C VAL A 50 8.42 14.84 -7.76
N LYS A 51 8.95 13.72 -7.28
CA LYS A 51 8.95 12.44 -7.97
C LYS A 51 8.06 11.46 -7.24
N PHE A 52 7.28 10.70 -8.01
CA PHE A 52 6.38 9.66 -7.54
C PHE A 52 6.80 8.33 -8.17
N GLU A 53 6.94 7.30 -7.35
CA GLU A 53 7.22 5.94 -7.81
C GLU A 53 6.31 4.93 -7.12
N ALA A 54 5.68 4.04 -7.88
CA ALA A 54 5.03 2.85 -7.33
C ALA A 54 5.59 1.61 -8.03
N ARG A 55 5.64 0.50 -7.31
CA ARG A 55 6.10 -0.79 -7.84
C ARG A 55 5.05 -1.83 -7.58
N LEU A 56 4.48 -2.38 -8.65
CA LEU A 56 3.44 -3.40 -8.58
C LEU A 56 3.94 -4.66 -9.28
N ASP A 57 4.15 -5.70 -8.50
CA ASP A 57 4.31 -7.05 -9.04
C ASP A 57 2.90 -7.65 -9.27
N PRO A 58 2.56 -8.09 -10.49
CA PRO A 58 1.21 -8.59 -10.81
C PRO A 58 0.74 -9.70 -9.87
N LEU A 59 1.60 -10.66 -9.54
CA LEU A 59 1.26 -11.79 -8.68
C LEU A 59 1.04 -11.32 -7.23
N SER A 60 1.93 -10.49 -6.71
CA SER A 60 1.80 -9.91 -5.37
C SER A 60 0.55 -9.03 -5.26
N PHE A 61 0.22 -8.25 -6.29
CA PHE A 61 -1.00 -7.44 -6.32
C PHE A 61 -2.26 -8.31 -6.43
N LEU A 62 -2.18 -9.45 -7.12
CA LEU A 62 -3.28 -10.41 -7.18
C LEU A 62 -3.56 -11.04 -5.83
N LEU A 63 -2.51 -11.42 -5.11
CA LEU A 63 -2.60 -12.17 -3.86
C LEU A 63 -2.73 -11.28 -2.62
N ASN A 64 -2.23 -10.04 -2.65
CA ASN A 64 -2.26 -9.20 -1.46
C ASN A 64 -3.70 -8.85 -1.08
N ARG A 65 -4.05 -9.08 0.18
CA ARG A 65 -5.26 -8.53 0.80
C ARG A 65 -4.95 -8.25 2.25
N ILE A 66 -5.17 -7.01 2.70
CA ILE A 66 -5.12 -6.67 4.12
C ILE A 66 -6.49 -7.03 4.70
N GLN A 67 -6.49 -7.95 5.67
CA GLN A 67 -7.69 -8.47 6.34
C GLN A 67 -8.81 -8.86 5.35
N ASN A 68 -8.42 -9.45 4.22
CA ASN A 68 -9.35 -9.86 3.15
C ASN A 68 -10.20 -8.72 2.50
N LYS A 69 -9.91 -7.44 2.77
CA LYS A 69 -10.76 -6.30 2.36
C LYS A 69 -10.10 -5.37 1.35
N TYR A 70 -8.80 -5.11 1.49
CA TYR A 70 -8.11 -4.08 0.71
C TYR A 70 -6.85 -4.60 0.02
N LYS A 71 -6.62 -4.14 -1.21
CA LYS A 71 -5.30 -4.15 -1.85
C LYS A 71 -4.48 -2.99 -1.30
N LEU A 72 -3.18 -3.19 -1.10
CA LEU A 72 -2.26 -2.13 -0.69
C LEU A 72 -1.37 -1.74 -1.86
N VAL A 73 -1.32 -0.44 -2.17
CA VAL A 73 -0.33 0.16 -3.05
C VAL A 73 0.55 1.09 -2.23
N ARG A 74 1.86 0.98 -2.40
CA ARG A 74 2.85 1.89 -1.80
C ARG A 74 3.36 2.83 -2.87
N ILE A 75 3.24 4.12 -2.62
CA ILE A 75 3.75 5.18 -3.49
C ILE A 75 4.87 5.88 -2.74
N PHE A 76 6.07 5.80 -3.28
CA PHE A 76 7.23 6.52 -2.82
C PHE A 76 7.17 7.93 -3.41
N VAL A 77 7.24 8.94 -2.55
CA VAL A 77 7.25 10.34 -2.98
C VAL A 77 8.50 11.01 -2.44
N THR A 78 9.24 11.68 -3.33
CA THR A 78 10.42 12.46 -2.96
C THR A 78 10.25 13.88 -3.46
N SER A 79 10.39 14.85 -2.56
CA SER A 79 10.51 16.26 -2.94
C SER A 79 11.97 16.68 -2.89
N ARG A 80 12.40 17.50 -3.84
CA ARG A 80 13.78 18.00 -3.91
C ARG A 80 14.02 19.14 -2.91
N GLU A 81 13.23 20.22 -3.00
CA GLU A 81 13.60 21.48 -2.35
C GLU A 81 12.60 21.96 -1.30
N ARG A 82 11.29 21.64 -1.46
CA ARG A 82 10.25 22.12 -0.56
C ARG A 82 9.62 21.03 0.29
N ARG A 83 9.14 21.45 1.46
CA ARG A 83 8.20 20.63 2.23
C ARG A 83 6.86 20.66 1.51
N ILE A 84 6.25 19.51 1.33
CA ILE A 84 4.90 19.39 0.76
C ILE A 84 3.94 19.08 1.91
N LYS A 85 2.92 19.90 2.11
CA LYS A 85 1.85 19.60 3.07
C LYS A 85 0.91 18.56 2.47
N LEU A 86 0.53 17.57 3.27
CA LEU A 86 -0.42 16.53 2.87
C LEU A 86 -1.68 16.62 3.74
N SER A 87 -2.83 16.35 3.14
CA SER A 87 -4.14 16.33 3.80
C SER A 87 -4.98 15.21 3.22
N ALA A 88 -5.27 14.15 4.00
CA ALA A 88 -6.09 13.05 3.49
C ALA A 88 -7.56 13.44 3.24
N GLU A 89 -7.99 14.60 3.72
CA GLU A 89 -9.33 15.15 3.50
C GLU A 89 -9.41 15.87 2.14
N ASP A 90 -8.32 16.50 1.72
CA ASP A 90 -8.26 17.31 0.50
C ASP A 90 -7.59 16.57 -0.68
N ASP A 91 -6.58 15.76 -0.38
CA ASP A 91 -5.84 14.98 -1.36
C ASP A 91 -6.69 13.81 -1.87
N ARG A 92 -6.48 13.45 -3.14
CA ARG A 92 -7.26 12.40 -3.79
C ARG A 92 -6.39 11.54 -4.68
N ILE A 93 -6.66 10.24 -4.67
CA ILE A 93 -5.98 9.31 -5.54
C ILE A 93 -6.95 8.38 -6.25
N GLU A 94 -6.74 8.22 -7.54
CA GLU A 94 -7.57 7.40 -8.43
C GLU A 94 -6.71 6.39 -9.16
N PHE A 95 -7.21 5.16 -9.23
CA PHE A 95 -6.61 4.08 -10.00
C PHE A 95 -7.49 3.81 -11.21
N ARG A 96 -6.94 3.99 -12.40
CA ARG A 96 -7.62 3.65 -13.65
C ARG A 96 -7.19 2.26 -14.07
N PHE A 97 -8.15 1.38 -14.27
CA PHE A 97 -7.97 0.02 -14.75
C PHE A 97 -8.59 -0.14 -16.14
N ARG A 98 -8.29 -1.26 -16.79
CA ARG A 98 -9.12 -1.78 -17.88
C ARG A 98 -9.88 -3.00 -17.35
N ASN A 99 -11.19 -3.05 -17.56
CA ASN A 99 -11.95 -4.28 -17.31
C ASN A 99 -11.70 -5.29 -18.43
N GLY A 100 -12.24 -6.50 -18.30
CA GLY A 100 -12.06 -7.54 -19.32
C GLY A 100 -12.67 -7.24 -20.69
N GLU A 101 -13.44 -6.15 -20.84
CA GLU A 101 -13.99 -5.64 -22.09
C GLU A 101 -13.14 -4.51 -22.69
N GLY A 102 -12.07 -4.10 -21.99
CA GLY A 102 -11.18 -3.02 -22.41
C GLY A 102 -11.65 -1.62 -22.00
N GLU A 103 -12.79 -1.51 -21.31
CA GLU A 103 -13.31 -0.24 -20.82
C GLU A 103 -12.49 0.28 -19.64
N LYS A 104 -12.35 1.61 -19.58
CA LYS A 104 -11.63 2.27 -18.49
C LYS A 104 -12.53 2.36 -17.26
N VAL A 105 -12.12 1.71 -16.18
CA VAL A 105 -12.82 1.76 -14.88
C VAL A 105 -11.97 2.53 -13.88
N VAL A 106 -12.57 3.46 -13.17
CA VAL A 106 -11.91 4.25 -12.12
C VAL A 106 -12.27 3.67 -10.75
N VAL A 107 -11.25 3.42 -9.93
CA VAL A 107 -11.40 3.03 -8.54
C VAL A 107 -10.70 4.05 -7.65
N LEU A 108 -11.46 4.68 -6.75
CA LEU A 108 -10.92 5.59 -5.76
C LEU A 108 -10.07 4.83 -4.74
N GLY A 109 -8.86 5.33 -4.48
CA GLY A 109 -8.04 4.89 -3.37
C GLY A 109 -8.45 5.56 -2.07
N ILE A 110 -8.19 4.87 -0.97
CA ILE A 110 -8.43 5.34 0.39
C ILE A 110 -7.09 5.75 0.97
N LEU A 111 -6.97 7.04 1.31
CA LEU A 111 -5.80 7.61 1.99
C LEU A 111 -5.96 7.59 3.51
N ASN A 112 -7.20 7.70 4.01
CA ASN A 112 -7.49 7.72 5.45
C ASN A 112 -8.53 6.65 5.85
N PRO A 113 -8.09 5.42 6.15
CA PRO A 113 -8.98 4.36 6.59
C PRO A 113 -9.70 4.64 7.91
N PHE A 114 -9.14 5.48 8.79
CA PHE A 114 -9.80 5.85 10.05
C PHE A 114 -11.14 6.54 9.82
N VAL A 115 -11.25 7.38 8.79
CA VAL A 115 -12.49 8.08 8.44
C VAL A 115 -13.38 7.23 7.52
N SER A 116 -12.80 6.59 6.49
CA SER A 116 -13.60 5.90 5.48
C SER A 116 -14.12 4.52 5.93
N ASP A 117 -13.42 3.87 6.87
CA ASP A 117 -13.76 2.54 7.36
C ASP A 117 -13.26 2.32 8.81
N PRO A 118 -13.92 2.96 9.80
CA PRO A 118 -13.49 2.88 11.19
C PRO A 118 -13.39 1.45 11.73
N ASN A 119 -14.30 0.55 11.31
CA ASN A 119 -14.29 -0.84 11.75
C ASN A 119 -13.03 -1.58 11.30
N PHE A 120 -12.59 -1.38 10.06
CA PHE A 120 -11.31 -1.92 9.60
C PHE A 120 -10.16 -1.30 10.38
N TRP A 121 -10.13 0.03 10.52
CA TRP A 121 -9.07 0.72 11.25
C TRP A 121 -8.91 0.23 12.69
N ASP A 122 -10.04 0.07 13.40
CA ASP A 122 -10.06 -0.34 14.79
C ASP A 122 -9.65 -1.80 14.99
N SER A 123 -9.76 -2.62 13.95
CA SER A 123 -9.28 -4.01 13.98
C SER A 123 -7.77 -4.15 13.75
N LEU A 124 -7.08 -3.09 13.31
CA LEU A 124 -5.63 -3.09 13.10
C LEU A 124 -4.88 -2.92 14.43
N ASP A 125 -3.73 -3.57 14.56
CA ASP A 125 -2.80 -3.29 15.64
C ASP A 125 -2.12 -1.91 15.49
N ASN A 126 -1.49 -1.43 16.57
CA ASN A 126 -0.83 -0.13 16.59
C ASN A 126 0.31 0.01 15.58
N GLN A 127 0.98 -1.09 15.20
CA GLN A 127 2.06 -1.04 14.22
C GLN A 127 1.50 -0.81 12.82
N LEU A 128 0.48 -1.55 12.41
CA LEU A 128 -0.19 -1.40 11.13
C LEU A 128 -0.89 -0.04 11.01
N ARG A 129 -1.52 0.45 12.09
CA ARG A 129 -2.09 1.81 12.10
C ARG A 129 -1.02 2.87 11.82
N ARG A 130 0.17 2.77 12.42
CA ARG A 130 1.27 3.72 12.17
C ARG A 130 1.75 3.68 10.73
N VAL A 131 1.84 2.49 10.12
CA VAL A 131 2.31 2.31 8.74
C VAL A 131 1.26 2.77 7.71
N LEU A 132 -0.03 2.58 8.01
CA LEU A 132 -1.13 2.95 7.11
C LEU A 132 -1.65 4.37 7.34
N ALA A 133 -1.21 5.05 8.41
CA ALA A 133 -1.56 6.43 8.65
C ALA A 133 -1.03 7.32 7.51
N TYR A 134 -1.91 8.17 6.99
CA TYR A 134 -1.50 9.14 5.98
C TYR A 134 -0.53 10.16 6.58
N PRO A 135 0.67 10.37 5.98
CA PRO A 135 1.63 11.32 6.49
C PRO A 135 1.11 12.75 6.40
N LYS A 136 1.58 13.63 7.30
CA LYS A 136 1.17 15.06 7.33
C LYS A 136 1.97 15.93 6.36
N SER A 137 3.16 15.49 5.98
CA SER A 137 4.02 16.23 5.05
C SER A 137 5.11 15.35 4.48
N ILE A 138 5.59 15.68 3.28
CA ILE A 138 6.82 15.16 2.70
C ILE A 138 7.91 16.20 2.95
N LYS A 139 9.05 15.78 3.50
CA LYS A 139 10.19 16.67 3.73
C LYS A 139 11.09 16.74 2.49
N PRO A 140 11.84 17.84 2.30
CA PRO A 140 12.86 17.91 1.25
C PRO A 140 13.89 16.80 1.39
N ASN A 141 14.28 16.18 0.28
CA ASN A 141 15.32 15.16 0.15
C ASN A 141 15.12 13.87 0.96
N GLU A 142 13.98 13.69 1.61
CA GLU A 142 13.61 12.46 2.33
C GLU A 142 12.48 11.76 1.54
N PRO A 143 12.69 10.51 1.08
CA PRO A 143 11.61 9.71 0.51
C PRO A 143 10.56 9.41 1.59
N GLU A 144 9.30 9.68 1.28
CA GLU A 144 8.14 9.35 2.10
C GLU A 144 7.34 8.23 1.44
N VAL A 145 6.74 7.34 2.24
CA VAL A 145 5.93 6.23 1.71
C VAL A 145 4.46 6.49 2.01
N ILE A 146 3.67 6.64 0.96
CA ILE A 146 2.23 6.81 1.05
C ILE A 146 1.57 5.45 0.78
N CYS A 147 0.91 4.93 1.81
CA CYS A 147 0.13 3.69 1.74
C CYS A 147 -1.30 4.01 1.28
N VAL A 148 -1.72 3.42 0.17
CA VAL A 148 -3.04 3.63 -0.41
C VAL A 148 -3.79 2.30 -0.44
N LEU A 149 -5.01 2.30 0.11
CA LEU A 149 -5.87 1.13 0.11
C LEU A 149 -6.86 1.18 -1.04
N ILE A 150 -7.02 0.07 -1.76
CA ILE A 150 -7.99 -0.07 -2.84
C ILE A 150 -8.98 -1.18 -2.44
N PRO A 151 -10.31 -0.96 -2.49
CA PRO A 151 -11.27 -2.02 -2.17
C PRO A 151 -11.05 -3.26 -3.05
N ALA A 152 -10.69 -4.40 -2.45
CA ALA A 152 -10.32 -5.61 -3.19
C ALA A 152 -11.47 -6.12 -4.06
N ALA A 153 -12.70 -6.07 -3.54
CA ALA A 153 -13.91 -6.43 -4.29
C ALA A 153 -14.10 -5.61 -5.58
N LYS A 154 -13.75 -4.31 -5.58
CA LYS A 154 -13.84 -3.47 -6.78
C LYS A 154 -12.83 -3.87 -7.84
N VAL A 155 -11.61 -4.23 -7.43
CA VAL A 155 -10.55 -4.70 -8.34
C VAL A 155 -10.90 -6.08 -8.91
N GLU A 156 -11.47 -6.96 -8.08
CA GLU A 156 -11.82 -8.32 -8.47
C GLU A 156 -13.03 -8.38 -9.41
N ALA A 157 -13.96 -7.44 -9.28
CA ALA A 157 -15.09 -7.30 -10.21
C ALA A 157 -14.66 -6.93 -11.63
N LEU A 158 -13.44 -6.40 -11.83
CA LEU A 158 -12.93 -6.04 -13.17
C LEU A 158 -12.51 -7.27 -13.99
N ARG A 159 -12.47 -8.43 -13.34
CA ARG A 159 -11.79 -9.63 -13.80
C ARG A 159 -12.74 -10.54 -14.54
N LYS A 160 -12.38 -10.93 -15.77
CA LYS A 160 -13.04 -12.06 -16.43
C LYS A 160 -12.52 -13.37 -15.82
N PRO A 161 -13.37 -14.40 -15.63
CA PRO A 161 -12.96 -15.70 -15.10
C PRO A 161 -11.80 -16.35 -15.86
N GLU A 162 -11.68 -16.00 -17.15
CA GLU A 162 -10.73 -16.51 -18.13
C GLU A 162 -9.46 -15.65 -18.28
N GLN A 163 -9.43 -14.44 -17.71
CA GLN A 163 -8.23 -13.59 -17.66
C GLN A 163 -7.49 -13.80 -16.33
N ARG A 164 -6.39 -14.57 -16.39
CA ARG A 164 -5.67 -14.98 -15.18
C ARG A 164 -4.67 -13.96 -14.62
N LEU A 165 -4.11 -13.02 -15.39
CA LEU A 165 -2.86 -12.36 -14.97
C LEU A 165 -2.71 -10.83 -15.02
N ASP A 166 -3.64 -10.03 -15.57
CA ASP A 166 -3.29 -8.63 -15.92
C ASP A 166 -4.12 -7.52 -15.25
N ILE A 167 -4.58 -7.68 -14.00
CA ILE A 167 -5.28 -6.58 -13.31
C ILE A 167 -4.31 -5.72 -12.53
N LEU A 168 -3.63 -4.86 -13.26
CA LEU A 168 -2.91 -3.73 -12.71
C LEU A 168 -3.52 -2.42 -13.22
N PRO A 169 -3.41 -1.33 -12.46
CA PRO A 169 -3.86 -0.03 -12.94
C PRO A 169 -3.05 0.36 -14.19
N VAL A 170 -3.71 0.90 -15.21
CA VAL A 170 -3.02 1.48 -16.37
C VAL A 170 -2.49 2.89 -16.08
N LEU A 171 -3.10 3.58 -15.12
CA LEU A 171 -2.71 4.93 -14.68
C LEU A 171 -3.12 5.09 -13.22
N ILE A 172 -2.25 5.75 -12.44
CA ILE A 172 -2.59 6.26 -11.12
C ILE A 172 -2.60 7.79 -11.23
N GLN A 173 -3.67 8.43 -10.79
CA GLN A 173 -3.76 9.89 -10.74
C GLN A 173 -3.77 10.33 -9.29
N TYR A 174 -2.85 11.20 -8.92
CA TYR A 174 -2.69 11.65 -7.55
C TYR A 174 -2.73 13.17 -7.48
N LYS A 175 -3.81 13.69 -6.91
CA LYS A 175 -3.97 15.10 -6.58
C LYS A 175 -3.51 15.36 -5.16
N ILE A 176 -2.45 16.16 -5.02
CA ILE A 176 -2.01 16.74 -3.76
C ILE A 176 -2.25 18.24 -3.84
N VAL A 177 -3.11 18.77 -2.96
CA VAL A 177 -3.61 20.15 -3.07
C VAL A 177 -2.49 21.18 -2.92
N ASP A 178 -1.47 20.88 -2.11
CA ASP A 178 -0.30 21.75 -1.90
C ASP A 178 0.63 21.84 -3.12
N LEU A 179 0.53 20.91 -4.06
CA LEU A 179 1.32 20.93 -5.29
C LEU A 179 0.63 21.73 -6.39
N ALA A 180 -0.58 21.34 -6.75
CA ALA A 180 -1.36 21.95 -7.80
C ALA A 180 -2.84 21.58 -7.71
N ASN A 181 -3.65 22.30 -8.48
CA ASN A 181 -5.07 21.98 -8.64
C ASN A 181 -5.30 20.75 -9.53
N GLU A 182 -4.36 20.43 -10.42
CA GLU A 182 -4.40 19.28 -11.32
C GLU A 182 -3.68 18.06 -10.74
N PRO A 183 -4.16 16.83 -11.01
CA PRO A 183 -3.52 15.62 -10.53
C PRO A 183 -2.21 15.31 -11.26
N VAL A 184 -1.24 14.78 -10.53
CA VAL A 184 -0.04 14.17 -11.13
C VAL A 184 -0.40 12.79 -11.66
N GLU A 185 0.00 12.52 -12.90
CA GLU A 185 -0.15 11.22 -13.52
C GLU A 185 1.09 10.35 -13.26
N ILE A 186 0.87 9.20 -12.62
CA ILE A 186 1.89 8.19 -12.34
C ILE A 186 1.63 7.02 -13.28
N ARG A 187 2.42 6.94 -14.36
CA ARG A 187 2.21 6.05 -15.50
C ARG A 187 3.13 4.84 -15.41
N ARG A 188 2.64 3.69 -15.87
CA ARG A 188 3.47 2.49 -16.03
C ARG A 188 4.61 2.79 -17.01
N GLU A 189 5.84 2.61 -16.57
CA GLU A 189 7.03 2.66 -17.41
C GLU A 189 7.00 1.42 -18.29
N MET A 190 6.91 1.60 -19.61
CA MET A 190 7.10 0.47 -20.52
C MET A 190 8.57 0.11 -20.46
N LEU A 191 8.87 -1.12 -20.01
CA LEU A 191 10.19 -1.71 -20.26
C LEU A 191 10.34 -1.77 -21.77
N GLU A 192 11.10 -0.85 -22.35
CA GLU A 192 11.66 -1.06 -23.68
C GLU A 192 12.46 -2.34 -23.59
N MET A 193 11.92 -3.42 -24.15
CA MET A 193 12.71 -4.61 -24.41
C MET A 193 13.74 -4.19 -25.44
N ALA A 194 14.96 -3.89 -24.99
CA ALA A 194 16.11 -3.81 -25.89
C ALA A 194 16.18 -5.16 -26.63
N ILE A 195 15.88 -5.12 -27.92
CA ILE A 195 16.01 -6.25 -28.87
C ILE A 195 17.47 -6.35 -29.26
#